data_AF-A0A7Y2NPA3-F1
#
_entry.id   AF-A0A7Y2NPA3-F1
#
_cell.length_a   1.000
_cell.length_b   1.000
_cell.length_c   1.000
_cell.angle_alpha   90.00
_cell.angle_beta   90.00
_cell.angle_gamma   90.00
#
_symmetry.space_group_name_H-M   'P 1'
#
loop_
_entity.id
_entity.type
_entity.pdbx_description
1 polymer ?
#
loop_
_entity_poly.entity_id
_entity_poly.type
_entity_poly.pdbx_seq_one_letter_code
_entity_poly.pdbx_strand_id
1 'polypeptide(L)'
;GNNLSFSQNTDDELVITLAQVQNQGVLDSLTVRYSGSPMSAGFGSFEQTTHNGDPIIWTLSEPYGAKSWWPCKQDLIDKVDSIDVFITTPQFNPTSEEYFSVSNGVEQSQTLDSGNKTTHFKHKYPIPAYLIAIAATNYEIFTQQVDNNGNPFDIVNYVFPESLADAQLNTPVTVDIMDLFINLFEPYPYEDEKYGHAEFTRSGGMEHTTVSFMGNYSRNLIAHELAHQWFGDKITCGSWKDIWLNEGFATYLSGLVVEGLDNNAAFTVWKENRVNHITSLPDGYVYLQDADTTSVSRIFNSRLSYSKGAMVLHMLRKKLGDVDFYQGVQDYLADPDLSYDYAKTEDFIPIMESASGEDLTEFFDDWLFNQGYPTYNLEWEAISTSQLRIVLSQTQSHPSVSFFEAAVPIRLIGTGGETEDVSLDHSTNAQQFFVDISFEVADILFDPEFDLVSKNNQVSLGIETVVAQAELKIFPNPVSMVLNILKPDDMTINSVRLYSISGQLIKETEFSEHVSMDALPSGLYILQIETDEGLINKSVIKH
;
A
#
# COMPACT_ATOMS: atom_id res chain seq x y z
N GLY A 1 17.44 -45.45 14.16
CA GLY A 1 17.83 -44.82 15.44
C GLY A 1 17.42 -45.69 16.61
N ASN A 2 17.82 -45.30 17.82
CA ASN A 2 17.30 -45.87 19.06
C ASN A 2 15.91 -45.29 19.35
N ASN A 3 15.03 -46.06 19.98
CA ASN A 3 13.75 -45.53 20.45
C ASN A 3 14.00 -44.56 21.61
N LEU A 4 13.39 -43.38 21.53
CA LEU A 4 13.45 -42.34 22.56
C LEU A 4 12.16 -42.34 23.38
N SER A 5 12.25 -42.00 24.67
CA SER A 5 11.09 -41.72 25.49
C SER A 5 10.57 -40.33 25.19
N PHE A 6 9.25 -40.17 25.11
CA PHE A 6 8.60 -38.88 24.88
C PHE A 6 7.30 -38.79 25.68
N SER A 7 6.80 -37.57 25.86
CA SER A 7 5.47 -37.28 26.38
C SER A 7 4.78 -36.24 25.50
N GLN A 8 3.48 -36.40 25.29
CA GLN A 8 2.62 -35.39 24.69
C GLN A 8 1.83 -34.72 25.81
N ASN A 9 1.88 -33.39 25.89
CA ASN A 9 1.14 -32.64 26.91
C ASN A 9 -0.19 -32.10 26.35
N THR A 10 -0.91 -31.34 27.18
CA THR A 10 -2.22 -30.75 26.84
C THR A 10 -2.14 -29.49 26.00
N ASP A 11 -0.93 -28.96 25.79
CA ASP A 11 -0.67 -27.68 25.11
C ASP A 11 -0.13 -27.91 23.69
N ASP A 12 -0.47 -29.06 23.09
CA ASP A 12 -0.04 -29.52 21.76
C ASP A 12 1.48 -29.69 21.58
N GLU A 13 2.23 -29.94 22.67
CA GLU A 13 3.69 -30.11 22.61
C GLU A 13 4.11 -31.59 22.66
N LEU A 14 5.11 -31.94 21.84
CA LEU A 14 5.81 -33.22 21.90
C LEU A 14 7.17 -33.04 22.58
N VAL A 15 7.27 -33.47 23.84
CA VAL A 15 8.51 -33.39 24.63
C VAL A 15 9.30 -34.70 24.49
N ILE A 16 10.47 -34.63 23.85
CA ILE A 16 11.32 -35.80 23.57
C ILE A 16 12.54 -35.78 24.50
N THR A 17 12.72 -36.87 25.26
CA THR A 17 13.89 -37.03 26.13
C THR A 17 15.04 -37.65 25.33
N LEU A 18 16.09 -36.87 25.08
CA LEU A 18 17.29 -37.35 24.40
C LEU A 18 18.15 -38.20 25.35
N ALA A 19 18.75 -39.27 24.81
CA ALA A 19 19.52 -40.23 25.62
C ALA A 19 20.83 -39.66 26.18
N GLN A 20 21.33 -38.58 25.60
CA GLN A 20 22.52 -37.86 26.00
C GLN A 20 22.34 -36.36 25.77
N VAL A 21 23.11 -35.56 26.51
CA VAL A 21 23.22 -34.11 26.26
C VAL A 21 23.79 -33.89 24.86
N GLN A 22 23.13 -33.03 24.08
CA GLN A 22 23.60 -32.67 22.75
C GLN A 22 24.62 -31.54 22.84
N ASN A 23 25.71 -31.65 22.08
CA ASN A 23 26.71 -30.61 22.00
C ASN A 23 26.27 -29.55 20.98
N GLN A 24 26.47 -28.28 21.30
CA GLN A 24 26.19 -27.18 20.39
C GLN A 24 27.00 -27.32 19.09
N GLY A 25 26.36 -27.10 17.95
CA GLY A 25 27.00 -27.16 16.62
C GLY A 25 27.27 -28.57 16.08
N VAL A 26 26.79 -29.62 16.75
CA VAL A 26 26.92 -31.01 16.26
C VAL A 26 25.59 -31.46 15.66
N LEU A 27 25.62 -31.88 14.40
CA LEU A 27 24.45 -32.42 13.71
C LEU A 27 24.06 -33.80 14.27
N ASP A 28 22.75 -34.00 14.45
CA ASP A 28 22.13 -35.29 14.76
C ASP A 28 20.80 -35.41 13.98
N SER A 29 20.11 -36.53 14.12
CA SER A 29 18.85 -36.80 13.44
C SER A 29 17.79 -37.32 14.41
N LEU A 30 16.56 -36.84 14.21
CA LEU A 30 15.38 -37.31 14.91
C LEU A 30 14.36 -37.79 13.87
N THR A 31 13.71 -38.92 14.12
CA THR A 31 12.58 -39.38 13.31
C THR A 31 11.36 -39.48 14.18
N VAL A 32 10.34 -38.69 13.85
CA VAL A 32 9.02 -38.77 14.47
C VAL A 32 8.09 -39.53 13.54
N ARG A 33 7.50 -40.63 14.03
CA ARG A 33 6.44 -41.35 13.33
C ARG A 33 5.13 -41.05 14.02
N TYR A 34 4.16 -40.53 13.27
CA TYR A 34 2.85 -40.16 13.78
C TYR A 34 1.77 -40.60 12.79
N SER A 35 0.53 -40.68 13.27
CA SER A 35 -0.65 -40.99 12.48
C SER A 35 -1.88 -40.47 13.20
N GLY A 36 -2.89 -40.05 12.46
CA GLY A 36 -4.14 -39.58 13.04
C GLY A 36 -5.09 -39.07 11.97
N SER A 37 -6.19 -38.47 12.41
CA SER A 37 -7.06 -37.67 11.56
C SER A 37 -6.73 -36.21 11.82
N PRO A 38 -6.07 -35.51 10.88
CA PRO A 38 -5.80 -34.08 11.02
C PRO A 38 -7.09 -33.32 11.31
N MET A 39 -6.99 -32.29 12.14
CA MET A 39 -8.11 -31.39 12.41
C MET A 39 -8.07 -30.23 11.42
N SER A 40 -9.25 -29.81 10.96
CA SER A 40 -9.43 -28.50 10.36
C SER A 40 -9.39 -27.44 11.47
N ALA A 41 -8.48 -26.49 11.35
CA ALA A 41 -8.33 -25.35 12.26
C ALA A 41 -8.11 -24.06 11.45
N GLY A 42 -8.41 -22.91 12.07
CA GLY A 42 -8.22 -21.60 11.44
C GLY A 42 -8.98 -21.46 10.13
N PHE A 43 -8.26 -21.17 9.05
CA PHE A 43 -8.81 -21.04 7.70
C PHE A 43 -8.91 -22.36 6.91
N GLY A 44 -8.56 -23.50 7.53
CA GLY A 44 -8.55 -24.82 6.93
C GLY A 44 -7.14 -25.41 6.90
N SER A 45 -6.63 -25.85 8.06
CA SER A 45 -5.26 -26.35 8.19
C SER A 45 -4.94 -27.62 7.40
N PHE A 46 -5.92 -28.52 7.29
CA PHE A 46 -5.85 -29.73 6.48
C PHE A 46 -7.27 -30.10 6.11
N GLU A 47 -7.60 -29.96 4.83
CA GLU A 47 -8.94 -30.19 4.33
C GLU A 47 -9.01 -31.45 3.47
N GLN A 48 -10.14 -32.15 3.59
CA GLN A 48 -10.51 -33.29 2.74
C GLN A 48 -11.92 -33.01 2.23
N THR A 49 -12.03 -32.69 0.95
CA THR A 49 -13.28 -32.21 0.35
C THR A 49 -13.36 -32.67 -1.11
N THR A 50 -14.24 -32.05 -1.90
CA THR A 50 -14.38 -32.33 -3.32
C THR A 50 -14.44 -31.05 -4.17
N HIS A 51 -14.07 -31.17 -5.43
CA HIS A 51 -14.35 -30.20 -6.49
C HIS A 51 -14.98 -30.97 -7.67
N ASN A 52 -16.09 -30.47 -8.22
CA ASN A 52 -16.89 -31.17 -9.24
C ASN A 52 -17.21 -32.66 -8.96
N GLY A 53 -17.18 -33.07 -7.69
CA GLY A 53 -17.41 -34.46 -7.27
C GLY A 53 -16.13 -35.29 -7.08
N ASP A 54 -14.97 -34.81 -7.54
CA ASP A 54 -13.68 -35.47 -7.37
C ASP A 54 -13.02 -35.08 -6.04
N PRO A 55 -12.40 -36.03 -5.33
CA PRO A 55 -11.79 -35.81 -4.02
C PRO A 55 -10.47 -35.04 -4.09
N ILE A 56 -10.31 -34.09 -3.17
CA ILE A 56 -9.09 -33.29 -2.99
C ILE A 56 -8.66 -33.26 -1.53
N ILE A 57 -7.35 -33.26 -1.32
CA ILE A 57 -6.72 -32.82 -0.07
C ILE A 57 -5.88 -31.57 -0.30
N TRP A 58 -5.85 -30.66 0.66
CA TRP A 58 -4.96 -29.49 0.67
C TRP A 58 -4.71 -28.99 2.10
N THR A 59 -3.64 -28.22 2.30
CA THR A 59 -3.27 -27.61 3.59
C THR A 59 -3.21 -26.09 3.49
N LEU A 60 -3.51 -25.39 4.59
CA LEU A 60 -3.26 -23.95 4.78
C LEU A 60 -2.88 -23.71 6.24
N SER A 61 -1.57 -23.58 6.50
CA SER A 61 -1.05 -23.65 7.87
C SER A 61 -0.91 -22.30 8.57
N GLU A 62 -1.13 -21.17 7.89
CA GLU A 62 -1.09 -19.85 8.50
C GLU A 62 -2.37 -19.54 9.31
N PRO A 63 -2.30 -18.90 10.49
CA PRO A 63 -1.10 -18.61 11.28
C PRO A 63 -0.69 -19.80 12.18
N TYR A 64 -1.65 -20.64 12.56
CA TYR A 64 -1.47 -21.66 13.59
C TYR A 64 -1.89 -23.09 13.16
N GLY A 65 -2.00 -23.34 11.86
CA GLY A 65 -2.48 -24.62 11.31
C GLY A 65 -1.43 -25.74 11.14
N ALA A 66 -0.13 -25.44 11.12
CA ALA A 66 0.91 -26.46 10.84
C ALA A 66 0.85 -27.65 11.81
N LYS A 67 0.77 -27.39 13.12
CA LYS A 67 0.66 -28.45 14.15
C LYS A 67 -0.56 -29.36 14.02
N SER A 68 -1.60 -28.93 13.29
CA SER A 68 -2.84 -29.71 13.13
C SER A 68 -2.67 -30.96 12.28
N TRP A 69 -1.59 -31.05 11.48
CA TRP A 69 -1.38 -32.16 10.56
C TRP A 69 0.04 -32.75 10.58
N TRP A 70 1.03 -32.06 11.17
CA TRP A 70 2.36 -32.63 11.36
C TRP A 70 3.10 -32.06 12.59
N PRO A 71 3.93 -32.88 13.28
CA PRO A 71 4.80 -32.38 14.35
C PRO A 71 5.88 -31.46 13.79
N CYS A 72 5.85 -30.19 14.21
CA CYS A 72 6.76 -29.15 13.74
C CYS A 72 7.09 -28.14 14.84
N LYS A 73 8.12 -27.32 14.60
CA LYS A 73 8.32 -26.07 15.33
C LYS A 73 7.52 -25.00 14.61
N GLN A 74 6.42 -24.59 15.23
CA GLN A 74 5.46 -23.68 14.59
C GLN A 74 5.74 -22.20 14.88
N ASP A 75 6.73 -21.90 15.72
CA ASP A 75 7.09 -20.53 16.02
C ASP A 75 7.64 -19.77 14.79
N LEU A 76 7.73 -18.45 14.93
CA LEU A 76 8.24 -17.53 13.90
C LEU A 76 9.68 -17.13 14.20
N ILE A 77 10.50 -18.09 14.63
CA ILE A 77 11.92 -17.87 14.99
C ILE A 77 12.86 -18.97 14.47
N ASP A 78 12.34 -19.97 13.75
CA ASP A 78 13.13 -21.08 13.22
C ASP A 78 12.61 -21.54 11.85
N LYS A 79 13.38 -21.24 10.79
CA LYS A 79 13.17 -21.81 9.46
C LYS A 79 14.02 -23.05 9.29
N VAL A 80 13.44 -24.12 8.73
CA VAL A 80 14.22 -25.30 8.37
C VAL A 80 15.01 -25.02 7.10
N ASP A 81 16.32 -25.30 7.09
CA ASP A 81 17.24 -24.98 5.98
C ASP A 81 16.78 -25.46 4.60
N SER A 82 16.10 -26.60 4.55
CA SER A 82 15.54 -27.20 3.34
C SER A 82 14.57 -28.33 3.71
N ILE A 83 13.71 -28.74 2.76
CA ILE A 83 12.77 -29.85 2.97
C ILE A 83 12.74 -30.84 1.81
N ASP A 84 12.49 -32.09 2.14
CA ASP A 84 12.11 -33.15 1.20
C ASP A 84 10.72 -33.63 1.58
N VAL A 85 9.78 -33.59 0.63
CA VAL A 85 8.38 -33.97 0.86
C VAL A 85 8.05 -35.16 -0.03
N PHE A 86 7.64 -36.27 0.60
CA PHE A 86 7.22 -37.49 -0.08
C PHE A 86 5.72 -37.68 0.13
N ILE A 87 4.94 -37.55 -0.93
CA ILE A 87 3.47 -37.67 -0.89
C ILE A 87 3.08 -38.97 -1.58
N THR A 88 2.46 -39.88 -0.83
CA THR A 88 1.94 -41.14 -1.38
C THR A 88 0.41 -41.08 -1.48
N THR A 89 -0.11 -41.24 -2.70
CA THR A 89 -1.55 -41.34 -2.99
C THR A 89 -1.85 -42.66 -3.70
N PRO A 90 -3.12 -43.11 -3.76
CA PRO A 90 -3.55 -44.00 -4.83
C PRO A 90 -3.14 -43.41 -6.18
N GLN A 91 -2.84 -44.24 -7.18
CA GLN A 91 -2.53 -43.73 -8.51
C GLN A 91 -3.77 -43.07 -9.15
N PHE A 92 -4.94 -43.63 -8.93
CA PHE A 92 -6.20 -43.15 -9.49
C PHE A 92 -7.23 -42.84 -8.40
N ASN A 93 -8.05 -41.82 -8.64
CA ASN A 93 -9.21 -41.48 -7.83
C ASN A 93 -10.38 -42.48 -8.11
N PRO A 94 -11.52 -42.40 -7.39
CA PRO A 94 -12.66 -43.30 -7.59
C PRO A 94 -13.30 -43.23 -8.99
N THR A 95 -13.06 -42.18 -9.77
CA THR A 95 -13.57 -41.95 -11.13
C THR A 95 -12.56 -42.37 -12.21
N SER A 96 -11.44 -43.00 -11.82
CA SER A 96 -10.37 -43.50 -12.70
C SER A 96 -9.50 -42.42 -13.35
N GLU A 97 -9.44 -41.23 -12.78
CA GLU A 97 -8.51 -40.17 -13.16
C GLU A 97 -7.27 -40.21 -12.26
N GLU A 98 -6.13 -39.79 -12.80
CA GLU A 98 -4.86 -39.85 -12.09
C GLU A 98 -4.78 -38.77 -11.00
N TYR A 99 -4.32 -39.11 -9.81
CA TYR A 99 -3.98 -38.12 -8.79
C TYR A 99 -2.61 -37.49 -9.09
N PHE A 100 -2.52 -36.17 -8.96
CA PHE A 100 -1.29 -35.39 -8.96
C PHE A 100 -1.10 -34.75 -7.60
N SER A 101 0.12 -34.87 -7.05
CA SER A 101 0.50 -34.24 -5.79
C SER A 101 1.21 -32.92 -6.06
N VAL A 102 1.10 -31.99 -5.13
CA VAL A 102 1.75 -30.68 -5.14
C VAL A 102 2.42 -30.45 -3.80
N SER A 103 3.63 -29.89 -3.81
CA SER A 103 4.31 -29.36 -2.63
C SER A 103 5.33 -28.28 -3.04
N ASN A 104 6.00 -27.69 -2.05
CA ASN A 104 7.04 -26.68 -2.25
C ASN A 104 8.24 -27.24 -3.02
N GLY A 105 8.96 -26.36 -3.71
CA GLY A 105 10.16 -26.65 -4.49
C GLY A 105 9.86 -27.40 -5.79
N VAL A 106 10.84 -28.19 -6.26
CA VAL A 106 10.80 -28.87 -7.57
C VAL A 106 10.51 -30.36 -7.39
N GLU A 107 9.69 -30.92 -8.27
CA GLU A 107 9.49 -32.38 -8.35
C GLU A 107 10.80 -33.08 -8.75
N GLN A 108 11.25 -34.02 -7.92
CA GLN A 108 12.49 -34.77 -8.11
C GLN A 108 12.25 -36.14 -8.78
N SER A 109 11.18 -36.83 -8.37
CA SER A 109 10.86 -38.17 -8.89
C SER A 109 9.43 -38.60 -8.57
N GLN A 110 8.96 -39.58 -9.34
CA GLN A 110 7.73 -40.31 -9.07
C GLN A 110 8.01 -41.82 -9.08
N THR A 111 7.48 -42.54 -8.09
CA THR A 111 7.60 -44.01 -8.00
C THR A 111 6.23 -44.65 -7.87
N LEU A 112 5.94 -45.64 -8.69
CA LEU A 112 4.73 -46.44 -8.64
C LEU A 112 4.99 -47.75 -7.89
N ASP A 113 4.20 -48.03 -6.87
CA ASP A 113 4.23 -49.31 -6.15
C ASP A 113 2.81 -49.75 -5.80
N SER A 114 2.44 -50.94 -6.25
CA SER A 114 1.22 -51.65 -5.83
C SER A 114 -0.08 -50.82 -5.95
N GLY A 115 -0.19 -50.00 -6.99
CA GLY A 115 -1.36 -49.14 -7.25
C GLY A 115 -1.32 -47.76 -6.57
N ASN A 116 -0.24 -47.45 -5.85
CA ASN A 116 0.03 -46.12 -5.29
C ASN A 116 1.11 -45.41 -6.11
N LYS A 117 1.05 -44.07 -6.11
CA LYS A 117 2.08 -43.17 -6.62
C LYS A 117 2.68 -42.40 -5.45
N THR A 118 4.01 -42.41 -5.35
CA THR A 118 4.74 -41.52 -4.43
C THR A 118 5.48 -40.48 -5.24
N THR A 119 5.16 -39.20 -5.02
CA THR A 119 5.87 -38.07 -5.63
C THR A 119 6.80 -37.44 -4.60
N HIS A 120 8.03 -37.16 -5.00
CA HIS A 120 9.07 -36.55 -4.18
C HIS A 120 9.33 -35.11 -4.65
N PHE A 121 9.17 -34.15 -3.75
CA PHE A 121 9.52 -32.74 -3.96
C PHE A 121 10.72 -32.36 -3.10
N LYS A 122 11.55 -31.44 -3.60
CA LYS A 122 12.67 -30.84 -2.88
C LYS A 122 12.60 -29.33 -2.98
N HIS A 123 12.56 -28.67 -1.82
CA HIS A 123 12.82 -27.24 -1.68
C HIS A 123 14.15 -27.06 -0.93
N LYS A 124 15.02 -26.17 -1.41
CA LYS A 124 16.42 -26.03 -1.01
C LYS A 124 16.70 -24.78 -0.18
N TYR A 125 15.70 -23.95 0.06
CA TYR A 125 15.84 -22.70 0.80
C TYR A 125 15.19 -22.82 2.20
N PRO A 126 15.59 -21.94 3.14
CA PRO A 126 14.95 -21.86 4.44
C PRO A 126 13.45 -21.57 4.32
N ILE A 127 12.63 -22.36 5.01
CA ILE A 127 11.17 -22.25 4.96
C ILE A 127 10.54 -22.39 6.36
N PRO A 128 9.60 -21.51 6.76
CA PRO A 128 8.90 -21.64 8.03
C PRO A 128 7.82 -22.74 7.95
N ALA A 129 7.48 -23.32 9.08
CA ALA A 129 6.56 -24.47 9.13
C ALA A 129 5.16 -24.19 8.54
N TYR A 130 4.69 -22.93 8.56
CA TYR A 130 3.37 -22.58 8.03
C TYR A 130 3.32 -22.45 6.49
N LEU A 131 4.46 -22.25 5.83
CA LEU A 131 4.54 -22.16 4.37
C LEU A 131 4.71 -23.52 3.70
N ILE A 132 5.00 -24.57 4.48
CA ILE A 132 5.06 -25.95 4.00
C ILE A 132 3.65 -26.43 3.67
N ALA A 133 3.47 -26.88 2.44
CA ALA A 133 2.16 -27.25 1.91
C ALA A 133 2.16 -28.57 1.15
N ILE A 134 1.01 -29.24 1.20
CA ILE A 134 0.70 -30.36 0.34
C ILE A 134 -0.71 -30.22 -0.22
N ALA A 135 -0.90 -30.65 -1.47
CA ALA A 135 -2.21 -30.89 -2.06
C ALA A 135 -2.17 -32.13 -2.96
N ALA A 136 -3.33 -32.77 -3.14
CA ALA A 136 -3.47 -33.82 -4.15
C ALA A 136 -4.90 -33.94 -4.66
N THR A 137 -5.05 -33.92 -5.98
CA THR A 137 -6.31 -34.19 -6.72
C THR A 137 -6.00 -34.55 -8.18
N ASN A 138 -7.02 -34.71 -9.03
CA ASN A 138 -6.92 -34.89 -10.49
C ASN A 138 -6.55 -33.60 -11.24
N TYR A 139 -5.48 -32.91 -10.84
CA TYR A 139 -5.05 -31.67 -11.49
C TYR A 139 -4.73 -31.86 -12.98
N GLU A 140 -5.09 -30.85 -13.78
CA GLU A 140 -4.47 -30.58 -15.08
C GLU A 140 -3.24 -29.70 -14.87
N ILE A 141 -2.16 -29.97 -15.61
CA ILE A 141 -0.87 -29.31 -15.41
C ILE A 141 -0.40 -28.62 -16.69
N PHE A 142 -0.05 -27.34 -16.61
CA PHE A 142 0.60 -26.61 -17.69
C PHE A 142 1.66 -25.64 -17.16
N THR A 143 2.64 -25.31 -18.00
CA THR A 143 3.76 -24.46 -17.64
C THR A 143 3.82 -23.18 -18.47
N GLN A 144 4.32 -22.12 -17.85
CA GLN A 144 4.82 -20.91 -18.49
C GLN A 144 6.30 -20.76 -18.11
N GLN A 145 7.03 -19.90 -18.81
CA GLN A 145 8.44 -19.67 -18.56
C GLN A 145 8.71 -18.19 -18.37
N VAL A 146 9.49 -17.85 -17.36
CA VAL A 146 10.07 -16.52 -17.15
C VAL A 146 11.46 -16.54 -17.81
N ASP A 147 11.79 -15.56 -18.64
CA ASP A 147 13.09 -15.52 -19.34
C ASP A 147 14.25 -15.27 -18.37
N ASN A 148 14.01 -14.41 -17.37
CA ASN A 148 14.95 -14.04 -16.31
C ASN A 148 16.36 -13.71 -16.85
N ASN A 149 16.42 -12.77 -17.81
CA ASN A 149 17.66 -12.29 -18.43
C ASN A 149 18.54 -13.43 -19.00
N GLY A 150 17.91 -14.46 -19.58
CA GLY A 150 18.56 -15.62 -20.17
C GLY A 150 18.86 -16.78 -19.21
N ASN A 151 18.39 -16.72 -17.96
CA ASN A 151 18.44 -17.83 -16.99
C ASN A 151 17.02 -18.29 -16.63
N PRO A 152 16.29 -18.93 -17.57
CA PRO A 152 14.86 -19.12 -17.42
C PRO A 152 14.50 -20.12 -16.33
N PHE A 153 13.36 -19.88 -15.68
CA PHE A 153 12.72 -20.81 -14.75
C PHE A 153 11.22 -20.92 -15.05
N ASP A 154 10.61 -21.99 -14.57
CA ASP A 154 9.23 -22.33 -14.90
C ASP A 154 8.23 -21.77 -13.89
N ILE A 155 7.05 -21.37 -14.39
CA ILE A 155 5.82 -21.20 -13.62
C ILE A 155 4.95 -22.44 -13.87
N VAL A 156 4.79 -23.29 -12.87
CA VAL A 156 4.04 -24.55 -12.98
C VAL A 156 2.64 -24.37 -12.39
N ASN A 157 1.60 -24.58 -13.20
CA ASN A 157 0.21 -24.41 -12.80
C ASN A 157 -0.47 -25.78 -12.64
N TYR A 158 -0.98 -26.07 -11.45
CA TYR A 158 -1.78 -27.26 -11.12
C TYR A 158 -3.22 -26.81 -10.93
N VAL A 159 -4.11 -27.10 -11.88
CA VAL A 159 -5.44 -26.49 -11.93
C VAL A 159 -6.53 -27.55 -12.00
N PHE A 160 -7.73 -27.25 -11.52
CA PHE A 160 -8.82 -28.21 -11.66
C PHE A 160 -9.21 -28.38 -13.13
N PRO A 161 -9.58 -29.60 -13.59
CA PRO A 161 -9.98 -29.81 -14.98
C PRO A 161 -11.09 -28.87 -15.45
N GLU A 162 -12.07 -28.57 -14.58
CA GLU A 162 -13.17 -27.64 -14.86
C GLU A 162 -12.76 -26.17 -14.97
N SER A 163 -11.60 -25.80 -14.42
CA SER A 163 -11.07 -24.43 -14.38
C SER A 163 -9.96 -24.18 -15.41
N LEU A 164 -9.50 -25.23 -16.12
CA LEU A 164 -8.34 -25.16 -17.01
C LEU A 164 -8.39 -24.01 -18.02
N ALA A 165 -9.54 -23.81 -18.67
CA ALA A 165 -9.69 -22.76 -19.67
C ALA A 165 -9.61 -21.35 -19.08
N ASP A 166 -10.13 -21.15 -17.86
CA ASP A 166 -10.04 -19.87 -17.14
C ASP A 166 -8.60 -19.61 -16.68
N ALA A 167 -7.94 -20.63 -16.13
CA ALA A 167 -6.54 -20.53 -15.70
C ALA A 167 -5.61 -20.20 -16.87
N GLN A 168 -5.76 -20.87 -18.02
CA GLN A 168 -4.95 -20.62 -19.21
C GLN A 168 -5.16 -19.21 -19.78
N LEU A 169 -6.34 -18.63 -19.57
CA LEU A 169 -6.65 -17.27 -20.01
C LEU A 169 -6.02 -16.21 -19.10
N ASN A 170 -6.04 -16.42 -17.78
CA ASN A 170 -5.74 -15.38 -16.81
C ASN A 170 -4.31 -15.45 -16.22
N THR A 171 -3.71 -16.63 -16.14
CA THR A 171 -2.35 -16.80 -15.57
C THR A 171 -1.19 -16.23 -16.40
N PRO A 172 -1.25 -16.01 -17.73
CA PRO A 172 -0.11 -15.47 -18.48
C PRO A 172 0.46 -14.16 -17.95
N VAL A 173 -0.39 -13.32 -17.32
CA VAL A 173 0.04 -12.04 -16.70
C VAL A 173 1.05 -12.23 -15.56
N THR A 174 1.18 -13.44 -15.02
CA THR A 174 2.13 -13.76 -13.95
C THR A 174 3.57 -13.47 -14.38
N VAL A 175 3.90 -13.69 -15.66
CA VAL A 175 5.24 -13.39 -16.20
C VAL A 175 5.51 -11.88 -16.15
N ASP A 176 4.57 -11.06 -16.62
CA ASP A 176 4.71 -9.59 -16.60
C ASP A 176 4.82 -9.04 -15.17
N ILE A 177 4.08 -9.62 -14.23
CA ILE A 177 4.15 -9.24 -12.80
C ILE A 177 5.49 -9.66 -12.18
N MET A 178 5.96 -10.88 -12.46
CA MET A 178 7.27 -11.36 -12.03
C MET A 178 8.38 -10.43 -12.51
N ASP A 179 8.37 -10.07 -13.79
CA ASP A 179 9.35 -9.15 -14.37
C ASP A 179 9.29 -7.76 -13.72
N LEU A 180 8.09 -7.25 -13.42
CA LEU A 180 7.95 -5.97 -12.70
C LEU A 180 8.61 -6.03 -11.31
N PHE A 181 8.33 -7.07 -10.51
CA PHE A 181 8.90 -7.20 -9.17
C PHE A 181 10.41 -7.42 -9.20
N ILE A 182 10.91 -8.22 -10.14
CA ILE A 182 12.36 -8.41 -10.36
C ILE A 182 13.05 -7.07 -10.65
N ASN A 183 12.44 -6.22 -11.48
CA ASN A 183 13.01 -4.93 -11.85
C ASN A 183 12.95 -3.88 -10.74
N LEU A 184 11.94 -3.93 -9.88
CA LEU A 184 11.76 -2.98 -8.78
C LEU A 184 12.62 -3.31 -7.56
N PHE A 185 12.81 -4.61 -7.27
CA PHE A 185 13.42 -5.05 -6.01
C PHE A 185 14.72 -5.80 -6.28
N GLU A 186 14.64 -7.08 -6.61
CA GLU A 186 15.80 -7.96 -6.80
C GLU A 186 15.36 -9.21 -7.59
N PRO A 187 16.29 -10.03 -8.10
CA PRO A 187 15.95 -11.31 -8.72
C PRO A 187 15.00 -12.17 -7.87
N TYR A 188 14.21 -13.02 -8.54
CA TYR A 188 13.26 -13.89 -7.86
C TYR A 188 14.00 -14.78 -6.83
N PRO A 189 13.61 -14.80 -5.53
CA PRO A 189 14.42 -15.43 -4.48
C PRO A 189 14.61 -16.94 -4.64
N TYR A 190 13.78 -17.59 -5.48
CA TYR A 190 13.79 -19.02 -5.71
C TYR A 190 14.00 -19.36 -7.20
N GLU A 191 14.73 -18.51 -7.94
CA GLU A 191 14.97 -18.65 -9.38
C GLU A 191 15.68 -19.95 -9.80
N ASP A 192 16.43 -20.59 -8.90
CA ASP A 192 17.03 -21.92 -9.13
C ASP A 192 16.02 -23.09 -8.97
N GLU A 193 14.77 -22.78 -8.64
CA GLU A 193 13.67 -23.74 -8.50
C GLU A 193 12.55 -23.44 -9.51
N LYS A 194 11.39 -22.97 -9.02
CA LYS A 194 10.21 -22.65 -9.82
C LYS A 194 9.35 -21.65 -9.05
N TYR A 195 8.40 -21.04 -9.76
CA TYR A 195 7.18 -20.50 -9.15
C TYR A 195 5.97 -21.29 -9.67
N GLY A 196 4.77 -21.04 -9.16
CA GLY A 196 3.60 -21.74 -9.65
C GLY A 196 2.33 -21.42 -8.88
N HIS A 197 1.25 -22.01 -9.37
CA HIS A 197 -0.06 -21.95 -8.74
C HIS A 197 -0.60 -23.36 -8.54
N ALA A 198 -1.33 -23.59 -7.45
CA ALA A 198 -2.13 -24.80 -7.28
C ALA A 198 -3.56 -24.45 -6.86
N GLU A 199 -4.53 -24.90 -7.63
CA GLU A 199 -5.94 -24.60 -7.32
C GLU A 199 -6.41 -25.39 -6.11
N PHE A 200 -7.17 -24.73 -5.24
CA PHE A 200 -7.76 -25.32 -4.05
C PHE A 200 -9.18 -24.82 -3.83
N THR A 201 -9.95 -25.50 -2.98
CA THR A 201 -11.40 -25.25 -2.87
C THR A 201 -11.77 -24.07 -1.97
N ARG A 202 -10.81 -23.24 -1.58
CA ARG A 202 -11.04 -22.05 -0.75
C ARG A 202 -11.00 -20.80 -1.61
N SER A 203 -11.72 -19.76 -1.21
CA SER A 203 -11.59 -18.42 -1.79
C SER A 203 -10.30 -17.71 -1.32
N GLY A 204 -9.76 -16.82 -2.14
CA GLY A 204 -8.52 -16.09 -1.86
C GLY A 204 -7.30 -16.89 -2.30
N GLY A 205 -6.15 -16.64 -1.68
CA GLY A 205 -4.93 -17.39 -1.91
C GLY A 205 -4.20 -17.73 -0.61
N MET A 206 -3.05 -18.36 -0.78
CA MET A 206 -2.06 -18.64 0.27
C MET A 206 -0.70 -18.77 -0.41
N GLU A 207 0.28 -18.02 0.06
CA GLU A 207 1.55 -17.74 -0.59
C GLU A 207 2.60 -18.84 -0.48
N HIS A 208 2.20 -20.10 -0.30
CA HIS A 208 3.12 -21.21 -0.07
C HIS A 208 4.35 -21.15 -1.00
N THR A 209 5.54 -21.16 -0.40
CA THR A 209 6.80 -20.89 -1.11
C THR A 209 6.95 -21.73 -2.36
N THR A 210 7.22 -21.06 -3.49
CA THR A 210 7.32 -21.60 -4.88
C THR A 210 6.02 -22.13 -5.52
N VAL A 211 4.88 -22.10 -4.81
CA VAL A 211 3.59 -22.59 -5.32
C VAL A 211 2.40 -22.00 -4.55
N SER A 212 1.91 -20.83 -4.97
CA SER A 212 0.77 -20.20 -4.30
C SER A 212 -0.51 -21.01 -4.52
N PHE A 213 -1.26 -21.27 -3.46
CA PHE A 213 -2.56 -21.93 -3.58
C PHE A 213 -3.62 -20.90 -3.95
N MET A 214 -4.37 -21.14 -5.03
CA MET A 214 -5.22 -20.13 -5.68
C MET A 214 -6.68 -20.55 -5.71
N GLY A 215 -7.56 -19.68 -5.21
CA GLY A 215 -9.01 -19.86 -5.31
C GLY A 215 -9.63 -19.22 -6.55
N ASN A 216 -8.87 -18.38 -7.26
CA ASN A 216 -9.18 -17.82 -8.58
C ASN A 216 -7.89 -17.24 -9.19
N TYR A 217 -7.96 -16.80 -10.44
CA TYR A 217 -6.81 -16.25 -11.18
C TYR A 217 -6.96 -14.76 -11.49
N SER A 218 -7.61 -14.00 -10.59
CA SER A 218 -7.65 -12.54 -10.76
C SER A 218 -6.24 -11.95 -10.69
N ARG A 219 -5.95 -10.97 -11.55
CA ARG A 219 -4.64 -10.31 -11.60
C ARG A 219 -4.20 -9.75 -10.25
N ASN A 220 -5.13 -9.20 -9.46
CA ASN A 220 -4.83 -8.69 -8.13
C ASN A 220 -4.38 -9.80 -7.17
N LEU A 221 -5.06 -10.95 -7.18
CA LEU A 221 -4.68 -12.08 -6.33
C LEU A 221 -3.34 -12.67 -6.78
N ILE A 222 -3.12 -12.88 -8.09
CA ILE A 222 -1.83 -13.32 -8.62
C ILE A 222 -0.70 -12.40 -8.16
N ALA A 223 -0.90 -11.08 -8.26
CA ALA A 223 0.09 -10.10 -7.81
C ALA A 223 0.34 -10.16 -6.31
N HIS A 224 -0.70 -10.30 -5.49
CA HIS A 224 -0.59 -10.41 -4.04
C HIS A 224 0.19 -11.66 -3.63
N GLU A 225 -0.20 -12.82 -4.12
CA GLU A 225 0.45 -14.09 -3.77
C GLU A 225 1.88 -14.20 -4.31
N LEU A 226 2.17 -13.60 -5.47
CA LEU A 226 3.53 -13.55 -6.01
C LEU A 226 4.42 -12.58 -5.23
N ALA A 227 3.88 -11.44 -4.77
CA ALA A 227 4.63 -10.48 -3.97
C ALA A 227 5.17 -11.09 -2.67
N HIS A 228 4.42 -12.02 -2.09
CA HIS A 228 4.82 -12.73 -0.88
C HIS A 228 6.13 -13.52 -1.00
N GLN A 229 6.50 -13.91 -2.23
CA GLN A 229 7.76 -14.64 -2.44
C GLN A 229 8.99 -13.83 -1.99
N TRP A 230 8.93 -12.49 -2.06
CA TRP A 230 9.90 -11.59 -1.44
C TRP A 230 9.50 -11.23 0.01
N PHE A 231 8.21 -10.88 0.23
CA PHE A 231 7.70 -10.35 1.50
C PHE A 231 6.70 -11.30 2.18
N GLY A 232 7.19 -12.15 3.06
CA GLY A 232 6.44 -13.21 3.73
C GLY A 232 7.15 -14.54 3.67
N ASP A 233 7.80 -14.83 2.53
CA ASP A 233 8.52 -16.07 2.31
C ASP A 233 10.03 -15.90 2.49
N LYS A 234 10.68 -15.08 1.66
CA LYS A 234 12.12 -14.80 1.79
C LYS A 234 12.37 -14.14 3.13
N ILE A 235 11.72 -13.01 3.40
CA ILE A 235 11.72 -12.39 4.72
C ILE A 235 10.33 -12.56 5.33
N THR A 236 10.23 -13.36 6.39
CA THR A 236 8.96 -13.66 7.07
C THR A 236 8.78 -12.73 8.27
N CYS A 237 7.56 -12.30 8.59
CA CYS A 237 7.34 -11.56 9.84
C CYS A 237 7.80 -12.36 11.08
N GLY A 238 8.58 -11.74 11.97
CA GLY A 238 9.15 -12.37 13.17
C GLY A 238 8.17 -12.48 14.34
N SER A 239 6.97 -11.91 14.19
CA SER A 239 5.82 -12.15 15.04
C SER A 239 4.54 -11.76 14.31
N TRP A 240 3.39 -12.24 14.78
CA TRP A 240 2.10 -11.81 14.22
C TRP A 240 1.80 -10.31 14.43
N LYS A 241 2.59 -9.60 15.26
CA LYS A 241 2.54 -8.13 15.37
C LYS A 241 3.08 -7.43 14.14
N ASP A 242 4.01 -8.10 13.48
CA ASP A 242 4.73 -7.66 12.31
C ASP A 242 4.07 -8.15 11.01
N ILE A 243 2.87 -8.74 11.07
CA ILE A 243 2.18 -9.31 9.88
C ILE A 243 2.00 -8.30 8.74
N TRP A 244 2.00 -7.00 9.04
CA TRP A 244 1.95 -5.94 8.03
C TRP A 244 3.19 -5.93 7.11
N LEU A 245 4.33 -6.45 7.56
CA LEU A 245 5.53 -6.64 6.72
C LEU A 245 5.29 -7.71 5.64
N ASN A 246 4.38 -8.66 5.88
CA ASN A 246 3.94 -9.60 4.85
C ASN A 246 2.80 -8.96 4.05
N GLU A 247 1.66 -8.71 4.72
CA GLU A 247 0.39 -8.42 4.07
C GLU A 247 0.28 -6.99 3.54
N GLY A 248 0.94 -6.04 4.20
CA GLY A 248 1.03 -4.66 3.74
C GLY A 248 1.86 -4.56 2.47
N PHE A 249 3.01 -5.24 2.43
CA PHE A 249 3.85 -5.31 1.23
C PHE A 249 3.14 -6.03 0.09
N ALA A 250 2.61 -7.24 0.30
CA ALA A 250 1.90 -7.97 -0.75
C ALA A 250 0.72 -7.17 -1.33
N THR A 251 -0.05 -6.53 -0.45
CA THR A 251 -1.12 -5.63 -0.87
C THR A 251 -0.57 -4.44 -1.66
N TYR A 252 0.51 -3.79 -1.20
CA TYR A 252 1.09 -2.63 -1.88
C TYR A 252 1.66 -2.97 -3.26
N LEU A 253 2.37 -4.10 -3.38
CA LEU A 253 2.91 -4.59 -4.65
C LEU A 253 1.80 -4.91 -5.65
N SER A 254 0.64 -5.40 -5.20
CA SER A 254 -0.54 -5.51 -6.06
C SER A 254 -1.02 -4.15 -6.63
N GLY A 255 -0.69 -3.05 -5.94
CA GLY A 255 -0.88 -1.67 -6.42
C GLY A 255 0.21 -1.18 -7.36
N LEU A 256 1.46 -1.53 -7.09
CA LEU A 256 2.56 -1.26 -8.02
C LEU A 256 2.33 -1.96 -9.37
N VAL A 257 1.67 -3.12 -9.38
CA VAL A 257 1.20 -3.75 -10.62
C VAL A 257 0.20 -2.87 -11.39
N VAL A 258 -0.72 -2.19 -10.70
CA VAL A 258 -1.67 -1.25 -11.33
C VAL A 258 -0.93 0.01 -11.81
N GLU A 259 -0.01 0.55 -11.01
CA GLU A 259 0.81 1.71 -11.38
C GLU A 259 1.69 1.41 -12.61
N GLY A 260 2.40 0.29 -12.58
CA GLY A 260 3.44 -0.05 -13.55
C GLY A 260 2.93 -0.66 -14.86
N LEU A 261 1.81 -1.38 -14.86
CA LEU A 261 1.28 -2.04 -16.06
C LEU A 261 -0.03 -1.44 -16.59
N ASP A 262 -0.69 -0.55 -15.82
CA ASP A 262 -1.89 0.16 -16.29
C ASP A 262 -1.62 1.65 -16.51
N ASN A 263 -2.02 2.52 -15.58
CA ASN A 263 -1.79 3.96 -15.64
C ASN A 263 -2.08 4.62 -14.28
N ASN A 264 -1.62 5.87 -14.13
CA ASN A 264 -1.79 6.63 -12.89
C ASN A 264 -3.27 6.79 -12.47
N ALA A 265 -4.21 6.97 -13.41
CA ALA A 265 -5.62 7.11 -13.05
C ALA A 265 -6.19 5.84 -12.41
N ALA A 266 -5.81 4.65 -12.91
CA ALA A 266 -6.17 3.38 -12.30
C ALA A 266 -5.53 3.23 -10.90
N PHE A 267 -4.28 3.68 -10.73
CA PHE A 267 -3.60 3.66 -9.45
C PHE A 267 -4.21 4.64 -8.43
N THR A 268 -4.67 5.81 -8.87
CA THR A 268 -5.41 6.77 -8.04
C THR A 268 -6.73 6.15 -7.55
N VAL A 269 -7.49 5.46 -8.41
CA VAL A 269 -8.69 4.69 -7.98
C VAL A 269 -8.33 3.57 -7.00
N TRP A 270 -7.20 2.89 -7.23
CA TRP A 270 -6.70 1.86 -6.32
C TRP A 270 -6.40 2.46 -4.93
N LYS A 271 -5.74 3.61 -4.84
CA LYS A 271 -5.47 4.32 -3.56
C LYS A 271 -6.75 4.83 -2.92
N GLU A 272 -7.63 5.50 -3.67
CA GLU A 272 -8.92 6.02 -3.21
C GLU A 272 -9.76 4.94 -2.52
N ASN A 273 -9.90 3.76 -3.15
CA ASN A 273 -10.66 2.65 -2.57
C ASN A 273 -10.10 2.22 -1.20
N ARG A 274 -8.79 2.31 -1.00
CA ARG A 274 -8.13 1.91 0.26
C ARG A 274 -8.26 3.00 1.29
N VAL A 275 -8.03 4.26 0.94
CA VAL A 275 -8.29 5.39 1.83
C VAL A 275 -9.74 5.36 2.31
N ASN A 276 -10.71 5.11 1.42
CA ASN A 276 -12.12 4.97 1.79
C ASN A 276 -12.39 3.78 2.74
N HIS A 277 -11.75 2.64 2.51
CA HIS A 277 -11.87 1.46 3.37
C HIS A 277 -11.23 1.67 4.75
N ILE A 278 -10.01 2.21 4.79
CA ILE A 278 -9.27 2.54 6.02
C ILE A 278 -10.10 3.49 6.87
N THR A 279 -10.61 4.55 6.25
CA THR A 279 -11.36 5.63 6.92
C THR A 279 -12.85 5.32 7.12
N SER A 280 -13.26 4.05 6.93
CA SER A 280 -14.63 3.60 7.22
C SER A 280 -14.94 3.53 8.72
N LEU A 281 -13.90 3.43 9.56
CA LEU A 281 -13.97 3.45 11.02
C LEU A 281 -12.91 4.41 11.57
N PRO A 282 -13.20 5.15 12.66
CA PRO A 282 -12.33 6.23 13.14
C PRO A 282 -11.05 5.75 13.85
N ASP A 283 -10.95 4.46 14.18
CA ASP A 283 -9.93 3.87 15.03
C ASP A 283 -9.14 2.76 14.30
N GLY A 284 -8.17 2.15 15.00
CA GLY A 284 -7.36 1.03 14.49
C GLY A 284 -5.92 1.39 14.13
N TYR A 285 -5.01 0.52 14.56
CA TYR A 285 -3.56 0.57 14.34
C TYR A 285 -3.13 -0.57 13.42
N VAL A 286 -1.99 -0.42 12.73
CA VAL A 286 -1.45 -1.48 11.87
C VAL A 286 -0.72 -2.51 12.71
N TYR A 287 0.24 -2.08 13.55
CA TYR A 287 1.08 -2.95 14.36
C TYR A 287 0.30 -3.60 15.51
N LEU A 288 0.17 -4.93 15.54
CA LEU A 288 -0.70 -5.59 16.52
C LEU A 288 -0.16 -5.48 17.95
N GLN A 289 -1.07 -5.52 18.92
CA GLN A 289 -0.73 -5.68 20.33
C GLN A 289 -0.65 -7.17 20.69
N ASP A 290 0.02 -7.52 21.79
CA ASP A 290 0.21 -8.93 22.18
C ASP A 290 -1.13 -9.70 22.30
N ALA A 291 -2.17 -9.04 22.81
CA ALA A 291 -3.50 -9.62 22.96
C ALA A 291 -4.18 -9.96 21.61
N ASP A 292 -3.80 -9.28 20.53
CA ASP A 292 -4.38 -9.47 19.20
C ASP A 292 -3.81 -10.71 18.49
N THR A 293 -2.61 -11.16 18.87
CA THR A 293 -1.87 -12.25 18.19
C THR A 293 -2.58 -13.61 18.26
N THR A 294 -3.63 -13.73 19.08
CA THR A 294 -4.45 -14.95 19.15
C THR A 294 -5.73 -14.86 18.29
N SER A 295 -6.03 -13.68 17.76
CA SER A 295 -7.22 -13.42 16.95
C SER A 295 -6.87 -13.43 15.46
N VAL A 296 -7.17 -14.54 14.79
CA VAL A 296 -6.96 -14.69 13.33
C VAL A 296 -7.60 -13.54 12.55
N SER A 297 -8.82 -13.12 12.91
CA SER A 297 -9.50 -12.00 12.23
C SER A 297 -8.82 -10.64 12.43
N ARG A 298 -8.04 -10.48 13.51
CA ARG A 298 -7.29 -9.25 13.76
C ARG A 298 -5.93 -9.28 13.08
N ILE A 299 -5.24 -10.43 13.08
CA ILE A 299 -4.01 -10.66 12.30
C ILE A 299 -4.28 -10.36 10.83
N PHE A 300 -5.32 -10.97 10.26
CA PHE A 300 -5.69 -10.81 8.86
C PHE A 300 -6.83 -9.81 8.68
N ASN A 301 -6.71 -8.64 9.30
CA ASN A 301 -7.72 -7.60 9.17
C ASN A 301 -7.54 -6.85 7.85
N SER A 302 -8.46 -7.04 6.90
CA SER A 302 -8.39 -6.43 5.56
C SER A 302 -8.29 -4.90 5.56
N ARG A 303 -8.80 -4.22 6.60
CA ARG A 303 -8.71 -2.76 6.71
C ARG A 303 -7.34 -2.30 7.21
N LEU A 304 -6.78 -3.02 8.19
CA LEU A 304 -5.60 -2.57 8.93
C LEU A 304 -4.31 -3.23 8.44
N SER A 305 -4.24 -4.56 8.47
CA SER A 305 -3.02 -5.31 8.10
C SER A 305 -2.72 -5.21 6.60
N TYR A 306 -3.77 -5.16 5.78
CA TYR A 306 -3.67 -5.10 4.31
C TYR A 306 -3.75 -3.65 3.81
N SER A 307 -4.95 -3.04 3.84
CA SER A 307 -5.15 -1.71 3.23
C SER A 307 -4.36 -0.60 3.91
N LYS A 308 -4.41 -0.49 5.26
CA LYS A 308 -3.63 0.54 5.98
C LYS A 308 -2.13 0.23 5.88
N GLY A 309 -1.71 -1.02 6.06
CA GLY A 309 -0.32 -1.44 5.84
C GLY A 309 0.23 -1.04 4.46
N ALA A 310 -0.53 -1.28 3.40
CA ALA A 310 -0.14 -0.89 2.04
C ALA A 310 -0.07 0.63 1.85
N MET A 311 -1.03 1.39 2.41
CA MET A 311 -0.98 2.84 2.34
C MET A 311 0.12 3.45 3.21
N VAL A 312 0.53 2.80 4.31
CA VAL A 312 1.72 3.20 5.08
C VAL A 312 2.96 3.10 4.20
N LEU A 313 3.14 2.00 3.47
CA LEU A 313 4.26 1.85 2.52
C LEU A 313 4.19 2.87 1.38
N HIS A 314 3.00 3.14 0.85
CA HIS A 314 2.81 4.17 -0.17
C HIS A 314 3.19 5.56 0.36
N MET A 315 2.68 5.95 1.52
CA MET A 315 3.00 7.24 2.14
C MET A 315 4.49 7.34 2.49
N LEU A 316 5.13 6.23 2.90
CA LEU A 316 6.57 6.18 3.12
C LEU A 316 7.34 6.44 1.81
N ARG A 317 6.96 5.78 0.70
CA ARG A 317 7.54 6.07 -0.63
C ARG A 317 7.35 7.53 -1.03
N LYS A 318 6.19 8.12 -0.75
CA LYS A 318 5.95 9.55 -1.04
C LYS A 318 6.80 10.48 -0.19
N LYS A 319 7.04 10.13 1.09
CA LYS A 319 7.87 10.90 2.01
C LYS A 319 9.35 10.85 1.63
N LEU A 320 9.87 9.65 1.37
CA LEU A 320 11.29 9.44 1.04
C LEU A 320 11.62 9.77 -0.43
N GLY A 321 10.63 9.71 -1.31
CA GLY A 321 10.84 9.67 -2.75
C GLY A 321 11.24 8.28 -3.24
N ASP A 322 11.05 8.05 -4.54
CA ASP A 322 11.21 6.72 -5.14
C ASP A 322 12.62 6.15 -4.97
N VAL A 323 13.67 6.97 -5.14
CA VAL A 323 15.07 6.51 -5.09
C VAL A 323 15.40 5.89 -3.73
N ASP A 324 15.16 6.63 -2.66
CA ASP A 324 15.54 6.19 -1.31
C ASP A 324 14.60 5.09 -0.80
N PHE A 325 13.31 5.12 -1.19
CA PHE A 325 12.38 4.06 -0.86
C PHE A 325 12.78 2.72 -1.48
N TYR A 326 12.99 2.67 -2.80
CA TYR A 326 13.36 1.42 -3.45
C TYR A 326 14.74 0.93 -2.98
N GLN A 327 15.70 1.83 -2.79
CA GLN A 327 17.00 1.46 -2.21
C GLN A 327 16.86 0.86 -0.81
N GLY A 328 16.07 1.46 0.08
CA GLY A 328 15.85 0.93 1.43
C GLY A 328 15.16 -0.44 1.43
N VAL A 329 14.18 -0.66 0.55
CA VAL A 329 13.52 -1.96 0.41
C VAL A 329 14.49 -3.02 -0.16
N GLN A 330 15.37 -2.63 -1.10
CA GLN A 330 16.42 -3.51 -1.61
C GLN A 330 17.44 -3.86 -0.52
N ASP A 331 17.85 -2.88 0.29
CA ASP A 331 18.75 -3.09 1.41
C ASP A 331 18.12 -4.02 2.45
N TYR A 332 16.81 -3.88 2.72
CA TYR A 332 16.04 -4.78 3.58
C TYR A 332 16.02 -6.21 3.06
N LEU A 333 15.74 -6.41 1.77
CA LEU A 333 15.74 -7.74 1.15
C LEU A 333 17.14 -8.38 1.09
N ALA A 334 18.19 -7.55 1.01
CA ALA A 334 19.58 -7.99 0.94
C ALA A 334 20.27 -8.13 2.31
N ASP A 335 19.61 -7.74 3.40
CA ASP A 335 20.19 -7.79 4.74
C ASP A 335 20.54 -9.25 5.12
N PRO A 336 21.80 -9.54 5.48
CA PRO A 336 22.26 -10.91 5.74
C PRO A 336 21.64 -11.54 7.00
N ASP A 337 21.11 -10.75 7.93
CA ASP A 337 20.45 -11.23 9.15
C ASP A 337 18.94 -11.44 8.94
N LEU A 338 18.36 -10.91 7.85
CA LEU A 338 16.92 -10.99 7.55
C LEU A 338 16.60 -11.86 6.33
N SER A 339 17.50 -11.90 5.34
CA SER A 339 17.34 -12.63 4.08
C SER A 339 17.23 -14.14 4.33
N TYR A 340 16.11 -14.73 3.89
CA TYR A 340 15.73 -16.11 4.21
C TYR A 340 15.56 -16.38 5.71
N ASP A 341 15.23 -15.35 6.49
CA ASP A 341 14.99 -15.40 7.93
C ASP A 341 13.71 -14.62 8.29
N TYR A 342 13.59 -14.18 9.53
CA TYR A 342 12.49 -13.41 10.07
C TYR A 342 12.89 -11.94 10.32
N ALA A 343 11.96 -11.03 10.07
CA ALA A 343 12.13 -9.61 10.38
C ALA A 343 10.99 -9.07 11.25
N LYS A 344 11.33 -8.19 12.17
CA LYS A 344 10.38 -7.40 12.94
C LYS A 344 10.33 -5.98 12.43
N THR A 345 9.30 -5.26 12.83
CA THR A 345 9.13 -3.84 12.52
C THR A 345 10.36 -3.03 12.97
N GLU A 346 10.97 -3.40 14.10
CA GLU A 346 12.17 -2.75 14.63
C GLU A 346 13.45 -3.01 13.81
N ASP A 347 13.45 -4.01 12.92
CA ASP A 347 14.54 -4.27 11.98
C ASP A 347 14.34 -3.46 10.68
N PHE A 348 13.09 -3.33 10.22
CA PHE A 348 12.74 -2.61 8.99
C PHE A 348 12.97 -1.10 9.09
N ILE A 349 12.52 -0.47 10.18
CA ILE A 349 12.55 1.00 10.34
C ILE A 349 13.98 1.56 10.19
N PRO A 350 15.00 1.06 10.91
CA PRO A 350 16.36 1.60 10.80
C PRO A 350 16.98 1.46 9.41
N ILE A 351 16.59 0.45 8.63
CA ILE A 351 17.07 0.26 7.25
C ILE A 351 16.53 1.38 6.35
N MET A 352 15.24 1.70 6.46
CA MET A 352 14.63 2.81 5.72
C MET A 352 15.18 4.17 6.14
N GLU A 353 15.44 4.37 7.43
CA GLU A 353 16.11 5.57 7.95
C GLU A 353 17.55 5.68 7.42
N SER A 354 18.29 4.57 7.37
CA SER A 354 19.65 4.56 6.83
C SER A 354 19.70 4.87 5.33
N ALA A 355 18.71 4.40 4.57
CA ALA A 355 18.63 4.63 3.13
C ALA A 355 18.29 6.09 2.80
N SER A 356 17.38 6.70 3.57
CA SER A 356 16.90 8.07 3.32
C SER A 356 17.67 9.16 4.06
N GLY A 357 18.29 8.83 5.19
CA GLY A 357 18.85 9.80 6.12
C GLY A 357 17.81 10.60 6.91
N GLU A 358 16.52 10.22 6.85
CA GLU A 358 15.45 10.83 7.63
C GLU A 358 15.18 10.08 8.94
N ASP A 359 14.74 10.80 9.97
CA ASP A 359 14.16 10.21 11.19
C ASP A 359 12.68 9.88 10.88
N LEU A 360 12.33 8.60 11.00
CA LEU A 360 11.00 8.10 10.67
C LEU A 360 10.14 7.81 11.90
N THR A 361 10.61 8.17 13.10
CA THR A 361 9.91 7.92 14.37
C THR A 361 8.49 8.45 14.33
N GLU A 362 8.29 9.75 14.05
CA GLU A 362 6.96 10.37 14.04
C GLU A 362 6.05 9.74 12.97
N PHE A 363 6.61 9.44 11.79
CA PHE A 363 5.86 8.80 10.71
C PHE A 363 5.31 7.43 11.12
N PHE A 364 6.13 6.56 11.70
CA PHE A 364 5.67 5.24 12.14
C PHE A 364 4.78 5.32 13.38
N ASP A 365 5.04 6.25 14.30
CA ASP A 365 4.15 6.49 15.44
C ASP A 365 2.75 6.85 14.98
N ASP A 366 2.60 7.76 14.03
CA ASP A 366 1.31 8.22 13.51
C ASP A 366 0.56 7.15 12.73
N TRP A 367 1.25 6.54 11.75
CA TRP A 367 0.58 5.78 10.71
C TRP A 367 0.56 4.27 10.99
N LEU A 368 1.55 3.77 11.72
CA LEU A 368 1.72 2.34 12.00
C LEU A 368 1.28 1.95 13.41
N PHE A 369 1.88 2.57 14.45
CA PHE A 369 1.71 2.17 15.84
C PHE A 369 0.42 2.71 16.47
N ASN A 370 0.07 3.97 16.18
CA ASN A 370 -1.14 4.59 16.71
C ASN A 370 -2.32 4.49 15.75
N GLN A 371 -3.46 5.02 16.21
CA GLN A 371 -4.76 4.84 15.59
C GLN A 371 -5.27 6.10 14.92
N GLY A 372 -6.17 5.88 13.97
CA GLY A 372 -6.95 6.93 13.33
C GLY A 372 -6.29 7.51 12.08
N TYR A 373 -6.80 8.66 11.67
CA TYR A 373 -6.40 9.45 10.51
C TYR A 373 -6.84 10.93 10.70
N PRO A 374 -6.23 11.87 9.96
CA PRO A 374 -6.61 13.28 9.99
C PRO A 374 -7.78 13.62 9.06
N THR A 375 -8.48 14.70 9.42
CA THR A 375 -9.35 15.51 8.56
C THR A 375 -8.73 16.89 8.44
N TYR A 376 -8.48 17.34 7.21
CA TYR A 376 -7.85 18.63 6.93
C TYR A 376 -8.87 19.72 6.59
N ASN A 377 -8.62 20.94 7.06
CA ASN A 377 -9.30 22.15 6.62
C ASN A 377 -8.25 23.08 6.01
N LEU A 378 -8.37 23.34 4.71
CA LEU A 378 -7.49 24.21 3.94
C LEU A 378 -8.26 25.48 3.58
N GLU A 379 -7.83 26.60 4.13
CA GLU A 379 -8.30 27.93 3.74
C GLU A 379 -7.23 28.59 2.87
N TRP A 380 -7.60 29.18 1.74
CA TRP A 380 -6.65 29.83 0.86
C TRP A 380 -7.14 31.17 0.34
N GLU A 381 -6.21 32.06 0.04
CA GLU A 381 -6.51 33.34 -0.61
C GLU A 381 -5.31 33.82 -1.43
N ALA A 382 -5.60 34.56 -2.51
CA ALA A 382 -4.58 35.30 -3.23
C ALA A 382 -4.29 36.61 -2.49
N ILE A 383 -3.05 36.76 -2.01
CA ILE A 383 -2.58 38.00 -1.36
C ILE A 383 -1.87 38.93 -2.34
N SER A 384 -1.49 38.44 -3.53
CA SER A 384 -1.01 39.23 -4.65
C SER A 384 -1.24 38.47 -5.97
N THR A 385 -0.89 39.08 -7.11
CA THR A 385 -0.91 38.41 -8.43
C THR A 385 0.11 37.28 -8.56
N SER A 386 1.03 37.13 -7.60
CA SER A 386 2.11 36.13 -7.66
C SER A 386 2.25 35.31 -6.38
N GLN A 387 1.33 35.41 -5.42
CA GLN A 387 1.45 34.68 -4.15
C GLN A 387 0.08 34.35 -3.54
N LEU A 388 -0.06 33.12 -3.05
CA LEU A 388 -1.16 32.65 -2.22
C LEU A 388 -0.76 32.58 -0.74
N ARG A 389 -1.69 32.91 0.16
CA ARG A 389 -1.66 32.50 1.56
C ARG A 389 -2.56 31.29 1.73
N ILE A 390 -2.03 30.22 2.31
CA ILE A 390 -2.79 29.01 2.67
C ILE A 390 -2.70 28.81 4.17
N VAL A 391 -3.83 28.62 4.85
CA VAL A 391 -3.90 28.22 6.25
C VAL A 391 -4.41 26.79 6.30
N LEU A 392 -3.59 25.89 6.80
CA LEU A 392 -3.92 24.47 6.93
C LEU A 392 -4.12 24.12 8.39
N SER A 393 -5.21 23.41 8.69
CA SER A 393 -5.53 22.88 10.00
C SER A 393 -5.94 21.43 9.90
N GLN A 394 -5.82 20.67 10.99
CA GLN A 394 -6.32 19.31 11.06
C GLN A 394 -7.04 19.00 12.37
N THR A 395 -7.87 17.96 12.31
CA THR A 395 -8.41 17.25 13.48
C THR A 395 -8.25 15.75 13.27
N GLN A 396 -7.95 15.01 14.33
CA GLN A 396 -7.78 13.57 14.32
C GLN A 396 -9.08 12.81 14.57
N SER A 397 -9.21 11.62 13.98
CA SER A 397 -10.33 10.71 14.25
C SER A 397 -10.20 9.96 15.59
N HIS A 398 -8.99 9.88 16.17
CA HIS A 398 -8.71 9.15 17.40
C HIS A 398 -7.65 9.87 18.26
N PRO A 399 -7.79 9.93 19.59
CA PRO A 399 -6.91 10.72 20.47
C PRO A 399 -5.51 10.12 20.72
N SER A 400 -5.19 8.96 20.16
CA SER A 400 -3.85 8.35 20.28
C SER A 400 -2.78 9.12 19.53
N VAL A 401 -3.18 9.86 18.49
CA VAL A 401 -2.31 10.75 17.72
C VAL A 401 -2.74 12.18 18.03
N SER A 402 -1.80 13.00 18.51
CA SER A 402 -2.09 14.41 18.83
C SER A 402 -2.17 15.27 17.58
N PHE A 403 -1.39 14.94 16.57
CA PHE A 403 -1.26 15.65 15.30
C PHE A 403 -0.63 14.67 14.30
N PHE A 404 -1.05 14.69 13.03
CA PHE A 404 -0.45 13.89 11.98
C PHE A 404 0.50 14.75 11.15
N GLU A 405 1.80 14.62 11.37
CA GLU A 405 2.83 15.30 10.58
C GLU A 405 2.87 14.70 9.17
N ALA A 406 2.67 15.55 8.15
CA ALA A 406 2.63 15.10 6.77
C ALA A 406 3.00 16.20 5.78
N ALA A 407 3.64 15.78 4.69
CA ALA A 407 3.75 16.57 3.47
C ALA A 407 2.41 16.47 2.72
N VAL A 408 1.60 17.52 2.78
CA VAL A 408 0.22 17.52 2.26
C VAL A 408 0.19 17.96 0.80
N PRO A 409 -0.12 17.06 -0.16
CA PRO A 409 -0.19 17.40 -1.57
C PRO A 409 -1.48 18.17 -1.89
N ILE A 410 -1.34 19.22 -2.69
CA ILE A 410 -2.43 20.00 -3.26
C ILE A 410 -2.17 20.27 -4.74
N ARG A 411 -3.23 20.49 -5.51
CA ARG A 411 -3.15 20.92 -6.91
C ARG A 411 -3.85 22.26 -7.09
N LEU A 412 -3.09 23.26 -7.49
CA LEU A 412 -3.59 24.57 -7.89
C LEU A 412 -4.17 24.46 -9.30
N ILE A 413 -5.35 25.03 -9.55
CA ILE A 413 -5.99 25.10 -10.86
C ILE A 413 -6.13 26.56 -11.27
N GLY A 414 -5.56 26.93 -12.41
CA GLY A 414 -5.61 28.29 -12.96
C GLY A 414 -6.90 28.62 -13.71
N THR A 415 -7.22 29.91 -13.84
CA THR A 415 -8.36 30.39 -14.63
C THR A 415 -8.24 30.08 -16.13
N GLY A 416 -7.01 29.85 -16.62
CA GLY A 416 -6.69 29.46 -18.00
C GLY A 416 -6.58 27.95 -18.23
N GLY A 417 -6.78 27.13 -17.18
CA GLY A 417 -6.62 25.67 -17.22
C GLY A 417 -5.20 25.18 -16.87
N GLU A 418 -4.34 26.06 -16.38
CA GLU A 418 -3.03 25.71 -15.82
C GLU A 418 -3.19 24.85 -14.56
N THR A 419 -2.21 23.98 -14.30
CA THR A 419 -2.16 23.20 -13.06
C THR A 419 -0.76 23.19 -12.48
N GLU A 420 -0.65 23.29 -11.16
CA GLU A 420 0.62 23.20 -10.43
C GLU A 420 0.42 22.37 -9.14
N ASP A 421 1.26 21.36 -8.93
CA ASP A 421 1.22 20.52 -7.75
C ASP A 421 2.19 21.07 -6.69
N VAL A 422 1.71 21.21 -5.45
CA VAL A 422 2.47 21.77 -4.32
C VAL A 422 2.34 20.82 -3.13
N SER A 423 3.44 20.66 -2.39
CA SER A 423 3.45 19.90 -1.14
C SER A 423 3.62 20.86 0.04
N LEU A 424 2.75 20.75 1.04
CA LEU A 424 2.77 21.60 2.24
C LEU A 424 3.24 20.79 3.44
N ASP A 425 4.43 21.08 3.96
CA ASP A 425 4.98 20.41 5.15
C ASP A 425 4.23 20.84 6.42
N HIS A 426 3.17 20.10 6.73
CA HIS A 426 2.24 20.41 7.81
C HIS A 426 2.70 19.75 9.12
N SER A 427 3.14 20.59 10.06
CA SER A 427 3.70 20.18 11.36
C SER A 427 3.01 20.82 12.55
N THR A 428 2.15 21.82 12.33
CA THR A 428 1.38 22.46 13.42
C THR A 428 -0.01 22.86 12.96
N ASN A 429 -0.97 22.90 13.89
CA ASN A 429 -2.35 23.27 13.55
C ASN A 429 -2.47 24.78 13.25
N ALA A 430 -3.33 25.14 12.30
CA ALA A 430 -3.47 26.51 11.78
C ALA A 430 -2.15 27.09 11.22
N GLN A 431 -1.30 26.23 10.63
CA GLN A 431 -0.05 26.63 10.01
C GLN A 431 -0.31 27.40 8.72
N GLN A 432 0.46 28.48 8.53
CA GLN A 432 0.38 29.33 7.33
C GLN A 432 1.49 28.99 6.35
N PHE A 433 1.15 28.92 5.08
CA PHE A 433 2.06 28.73 3.96
C PHE A 433 1.89 29.87 2.96
N PHE A 434 3.01 30.27 2.36
CA PHE A 434 3.05 31.26 1.29
C PHE A 434 3.57 30.57 0.04
N VAL A 435 2.71 30.45 -0.96
CA VAL A 435 3.00 29.71 -2.20
C VAL A 435 3.12 30.71 -3.33
N ASP A 436 4.28 30.75 -3.98
CA ASP A 436 4.48 31.58 -5.16
C ASP A 436 3.74 30.97 -6.35
N ILE A 437 3.00 31.80 -7.09
CA ILE A 437 2.16 31.37 -8.22
C ILE A 437 2.52 32.14 -9.50
N SER A 438 2.41 31.46 -10.63
CA SER A 438 2.70 32.03 -11.96
C SER A 438 1.44 32.35 -12.79
N PHE A 439 0.26 32.03 -12.25
CA PHE A 439 -1.04 32.23 -12.88
C PHE A 439 -2.12 32.55 -11.81
N GLU A 440 -3.25 33.10 -12.25
CA GLU A 440 -4.40 33.36 -11.38
C GLU A 440 -5.09 32.04 -10.99
N VAL A 441 -5.06 31.70 -9.71
CA VAL A 441 -5.64 30.45 -9.18
C VAL A 441 -7.15 30.58 -9.02
N ALA A 442 -7.88 29.66 -9.66
CA ALA A 442 -9.33 29.55 -9.63
C ALA A 442 -9.83 28.57 -8.55
N ASP A 443 -9.09 27.49 -8.32
CA ASP A 443 -9.46 26.43 -7.38
C ASP A 443 -8.21 25.70 -6.83
N ILE A 444 -8.37 25.03 -5.70
CA ILE A 444 -7.33 24.17 -5.10
C ILE A 444 -7.96 22.80 -4.81
N LEU A 445 -7.40 21.75 -5.39
CA LEU A 445 -7.76 20.38 -5.04
C LEU A 445 -6.85 19.87 -3.92
N PHE A 446 -7.45 19.35 -2.86
CA PHE A 446 -6.74 18.64 -1.81
C PHE A 446 -6.43 17.20 -2.26
N ASP A 447 -5.17 16.78 -2.19
CA ASP A 447 -4.68 15.42 -2.46
C ASP A 447 -5.42 14.71 -3.62
N PRO A 448 -5.40 15.27 -4.84
CA PRO A 448 -6.18 14.72 -5.95
C PRO A 448 -5.75 13.33 -6.38
N GLU A 449 -4.57 12.87 -5.95
CA GLU A 449 -4.03 11.56 -6.24
C GLU A 449 -4.25 10.55 -5.10
N PHE A 450 -4.89 10.93 -3.99
CA PHE A 450 -5.10 10.07 -2.81
C PHE A 450 -3.79 9.48 -2.25
N ASP A 451 -2.73 10.28 -2.22
CA ASP A 451 -1.44 9.89 -1.67
C ASP A 451 -1.45 9.81 -0.13
N LEU A 452 -2.40 10.48 0.54
CA LEU A 452 -2.53 10.49 2.00
C LEU A 452 -3.79 9.77 2.50
N VAL A 453 -3.65 9.03 3.59
CA VAL A 453 -4.80 8.49 4.34
C VAL A 453 -5.45 9.63 5.12
N SER A 454 -6.55 10.18 4.60
CA SER A 454 -7.33 11.23 5.23
C SER A 454 -8.80 11.14 4.81
N LYS A 455 -9.70 11.85 5.51
CA LYS A 455 -11.13 11.89 5.14
C LYS A 455 -11.78 13.21 5.51
N ASN A 456 -12.84 13.56 4.79
CA ASN A 456 -13.70 14.73 5.02
C ASN A 456 -12.94 16.06 4.91
N ASN A 457 -11.91 16.09 4.08
CA ASN A 457 -11.08 17.27 3.88
C ASN A 457 -11.91 18.39 3.24
N GLN A 458 -11.72 19.62 3.70
CA GLN A 458 -12.42 20.80 3.20
C GLN A 458 -11.42 21.79 2.63
N VAL A 459 -11.79 22.38 1.49
CA VAL A 459 -11.07 23.48 0.87
C VAL A 459 -12.02 24.66 0.74
N SER A 460 -11.65 25.82 1.29
CA SER A 460 -12.45 27.04 1.24
C SER A 460 -11.62 28.26 0.88
N LEU A 461 -12.24 29.18 0.12
CA LEU A 461 -11.67 30.48 -0.20
C LEU A 461 -11.82 31.43 1.01
N GLY A 462 -10.72 32.08 1.41
CA GLY A 462 -10.66 33.05 2.50
C GLY A 462 -11.60 34.26 2.29
N ILE A 463 -12.19 34.74 3.38
CA ILE A 463 -13.27 35.75 3.35
C ILE A 463 -12.74 37.20 3.37
N GLU A 464 -11.48 37.43 3.78
CA GLU A 464 -10.94 38.79 4.01
C GLU A 464 -10.92 39.64 2.72
N THR A 465 -10.55 39.06 1.57
CA THR A 465 -10.53 39.76 0.27
C THR A 465 -11.91 40.16 -0.25
N VAL A 466 -12.98 39.41 0.07
CA VAL A 466 -14.35 39.74 -0.37
C VAL A 466 -14.91 40.92 0.43
N VAL A 467 -14.56 41.05 1.71
CA VAL A 467 -15.03 42.14 2.59
C VAL A 467 -14.32 43.46 2.26
N ALA A 468 -12.99 43.45 2.12
CA ALA A 468 -12.21 44.63 1.76
C ALA A 468 -12.64 45.25 0.41
N GLN A 469 -12.93 44.42 -0.60
CA GLN A 469 -13.43 44.88 -1.91
C GLN A 469 -14.87 45.41 -1.90
N ALA A 470 -15.71 44.92 -0.98
CA ALA A 470 -17.10 45.34 -0.83
C ALA A 470 -17.24 46.68 -0.08
N GLU A 471 -16.33 46.97 0.85
CA GLU A 471 -16.31 48.23 1.59
C GLU A 471 -15.70 49.40 0.81
N LEU A 472 -14.83 49.12 -0.17
CA LEU A 472 -14.36 50.15 -1.09
C LEU A 472 -15.46 50.59 -2.07
N LYS A 473 -15.94 51.83 -1.89
CA LYS A 473 -17.05 52.42 -2.65
C LYS A 473 -16.59 53.62 -3.48
N ILE A 474 -17.13 53.73 -4.69
CA ILE A 474 -16.96 54.91 -5.53
C ILE A 474 -18.29 55.65 -5.71
N PHE A 475 -18.30 56.97 -5.54
CA PHE A 475 -19.52 57.76 -5.68
C PHE A 475 -19.25 59.25 -5.95
N PRO A 476 -20.19 60.00 -6.56
CA PRO A 476 -21.36 59.47 -7.25
C PRO A 476 -20.92 58.71 -8.52
N ASN A 477 -21.63 57.63 -8.84
CA ASN A 477 -21.47 56.91 -10.09
C ASN A 477 -22.87 56.61 -10.63
N PRO A 478 -23.35 57.34 -11.65
CA PRO A 478 -22.58 58.19 -12.57
C PRO A 478 -22.01 59.49 -11.96
N VAL A 479 -20.83 59.92 -12.45
CA VAL A 479 -20.07 61.10 -11.99
C VAL A 479 -20.16 62.26 -12.99
N SER A 480 -20.20 63.50 -12.49
CA SER A 480 -20.14 64.73 -13.32
C SER A 480 -18.75 65.38 -13.32
N MET A 481 -18.18 65.73 -12.17
CA MET A 481 -16.90 66.46 -12.10
C MET A 481 -15.87 65.76 -11.22
N VAL A 482 -16.29 65.21 -10.07
CA VAL A 482 -15.41 64.60 -9.08
C VAL A 482 -15.99 63.26 -8.64
N LEU A 483 -15.18 62.20 -8.77
CA LEU A 483 -15.48 60.87 -8.26
C LEU A 483 -14.79 60.71 -6.90
N ASN A 484 -15.54 60.30 -5.88
CA ASN A 484 -15.01 60.05 -4.54
C ASN A 484 -14.73 58.55 -4.36
N ILE A 485 -13.63 58.21 -3.71
CA ILE A 485 -13.27 56.86 -3.29
C ILE A 485 -13.36 56.82 -1.76
N LEU A 486 -14.25 55.98 -1.23
CA LEU A 486 -14.32 55.64 0.18
C LEU A 486 -13.69 54.27 0.37
N LYS A 487 -12.73 54.17 1.28
CA LYS A 487 -12.01 52.94 1.63
C LYS A 487 -12.12 52.66 3.14
N PRO A 488 -11.92 51.41 3.59
CA PRO A 488 -11.65 51.10 4.99
C PRO A 488 -10.43 51.85 5.54
N ASP A 489 -10.38 52.07 6.87
CA ASP A 489 -9.30 52.83 7.52
C ASP A 489 -7.93 52.13 7.39
N ASP A 490 -7.93 50.80 7.41
CA ASP A 490 -6.77 49.91 7.33
C ASP A 490 -6.25 49.66 5.91
N MET A 491 -7.05 49.93 4.86
CA MET A 491 -6.63 49.71 3.47
C MET A 491 -5.64 50.77 2.98
N THR A 492 -4.45 50.39 2.51
CA THR A 492 -3.50 51.32 1.88
C THR A 492 -3.71 51.35 0.37
N ILE A 493 -3.91 52.53 -0.23
CA ILE A 493 -4.00 52.67 -1.69
C ILE A 493 -2.70 53.30 -2.21
N ASN A 494 -1.98 52.55 -3.03
CA ASN A 494 -0.70 52.93 -3.63
C ASN A 494 -0.90 53.82 -4.86
N SER A 495 -1.82 53.45 -5.76
CA SER A 495 -2.08 54.20 -6.99
C SER A 495 -3.53 54.09 -7.45
N VAL A 496 -3.97 55.09 -8.20
CA VAL A 496 -5.29 55.09 -8.86
C VAL A 496 -5.09 55.38 -10.35
N ARG A 497 -5.50 54.43 -11.18
CA ARG A 497 -5.41 54.48 -12.64
C ARG A 497 -6.82 54.51 -13.25
N LEU A 498 -6.99 55.32 -14.28
CA LEU A 498 -8.23 55.41 -15.03
C LEU A 498 -7.97 55.00 -16.48
N TYR A 499 -8.75 54.05 -16.96
CA TYR A 499 -8.67 53.51 -18.32
C TYR A 499 -9.95 53.81 -19.11
N SER A 500 -9.81 53.95 -20.43
CA SER A 500 -10.95 53.88 -21.33
C SER A 500 -11.52 52.45 -21.40
N ILE A 501 -12.73 52.28 -21.94
CA ILE A 501 -13.27 50.94 -22.24
C ILE A 501 -12.40 50.12 -23.22
N SER A 502 -11.54 50.78 -24.00
CA SER A 502 -10.62 50.12 -24.93
C SER A 502 -9.26 49.78 -24.29
N GLY A 503 -9.13 49.94 -22.97
CA GLY A 503 -7.91 49.62 -22.21
C GLY A 503 -6.80 50.66 -22.32
N GLN A 504 -7.07 51.85 -22.89
CA GLN A 504 -6.09 52.92 -22.95
C GLN A 504 -5.99 53.62 -21.59
N LEU A 505 -4.79 53.73 -21.02
CA LEU A 505 -4.55 54.51 -19.81
C LEU A 505 -4.83 55.99 -20.10
N ILE A 506 -5.80 56.56 -19.38
CA ILE A 506 -6.21 57.97 -19.49
C ILE A 506 -5.47 58.82 -18.47
N LYS A 507 -5.34 58.30 -17.24
CA LYS A 507 -4.77 59.03 -16.12
C LYS A 507 -4.24 58.07 -15.06
N GLU A 508 -3.11 58.41 -14.46
CA GLU A 508 -2.55 57.74 -13.29
C GLU A 508 -2.20 58.82 -12.26
N THR A 509 -2.60 58.60 -11.01
CA THR A 509 -2.32 59.52 -9.90
C THR A 509 -2.01 58.74 -8.63
N GLU A 510 -1.21 59.33 -7.73
CA GLU A 510 -1.17 58.90 -6.33
C GLU A 510 -2.58 58.96 -5.71
N PHE A 511 -2.79 58.19 -4.66
CA PHE A 511 -4.09 58.11 -4.03
C PHE A 511 -4.59 59.47 -3.53
N SER A 512 -5.81 59.79 -3.93
CA SER A 512 -6.61 60.89 -3.41
C SER A 512 -8.04 60.38 -3.28
N GLU A 513 -8.71 60.73 -2.18
CA GLU A 513 -10.14 60.44 -2.00
C GLU A 513 -11.00 61.07 -3.10
N HIS A 514 -10.47 62.08 -3.80
CA HIS A 514 -11.13 62.79 -4.88
C HIS A 514 -10.37 62.63 -6.20
N VAL A 515 -11.03 62.04 -7.19
CA VAL A 515 -10.53 61.90 -8.56
C VAL A 515 -11.29 62.86 -9.47
N SER A 516 -10.57 63.85 -10.04
CA SER A 516 -11.15 64.78 -11.01
C SER A 516 -11.42 64.10 -12.36
N MET A 517 -12.66 64.21 -12.82
CA MET A 517 -13.22 63.66 -14.05
C MET A 517 -13.64 64.75 -15.05
N ASP A 518 -13.45 66.03 -14.71
CA ASP A 518 -14.00 67.20 -15.43
C ASP A 518 -13.53 67.30 -16.90
N ALA A 519 -12.28 66.94 -17.17
CA ALA A 519 -11.67 67.02 -18.49
C ALA A 519 -12.01 65.83 -19.42
N LEU A 520 -12.86 64.89 -18.98
CA LEU A 520 -13.14 63.65 -19.69
C LEU A 520 -14.49 63.69 -20.41
N PRO A 521 -14.57 63.21 -21.66
CA PRO A 521 -15.85 63.04 -22.37
C PRO A 521 -16.82 62.13 -21.61
N SER A 522 -18.11 62.34 -21.81
CA SER A 522 -19.15 61.42 -21.32
C SER A 522 -18.92 60.01 -21.87
N GLY A 523 -18.99 59.00 -21.01
CA GLY A 523 -18.64 57.63 -21.38
C GLY A 523 -18.40 56.72 -20.18
N LEU A 524 -18.15 55.44 -20.47
CA LEU A 524 -17.74 54.45 -19.48
C LEU A 524 -16.21 54.44 -19.36
N TYR A 525 -15.72 54.32 -18.14
CA TYR A 525 -14.31 54.23 -17.79
C TYR A 525 -14.11 53.10 -16.77
N ILE A 526 -12.89 52.58 -16.68
CA ILE A 526 -12.49 51.61 -15.65
C ILE A 526 -11.53 52.31 -14.71
N LEU A 527 -11.90 52.41 -13.43
CA LEU A 527 -11.03 52.87 -12.36
C LEU A 527 -10.35 51.64 -11.74
N GLN A 528 -9.04 51.54 -11.91
CA GLN A 528 -8.20 50.54 -11.28
C GLN A 528 -7.50 51.16 -10.08
N ILE A 529 -7.62 50.52 -8.92
CA ILE A 529 -7.07 50.97 -7.65
C ILE A 529 -6.08 49.91 -7.20
N GLU A 530 -4.83 50.30 -7.02
CA GLU A 530 -3.76 49.43 -6.55
C GLU A 530 -3.60 49.63 -5.05
N THR A 531 -3.78 48.55 -4.28
CA THR A 531 -3.60 48.51 -2.84
C THR A 531 -2.33 47.72 -2.47
N ASP A 532 -1.98 47.71 -1.20
CA ASP A 532 -1.01 46.77 -0.62
C ASP A 532 -1.46 45.30 -0.71
N GLU A 533 -2.77 45.07 -0.86
CA GLU A 533 -3.39 43.73 -0.96
C GLU A 533 -3.79 43.32 -2.39
N GLY A 534 -3.56 44.16 -3.42
CA GLY A 534 -3.82 43.82 -4.83
C GLY A 534 -4.53 44.89 -5.67
N LEU A 535 -5.10 44.48 -6.81
CA LEU A 535 -5.78 45.39 -7.75
C LEU A 535 -7.30 45.29 -7.65
N ILE A 536 -7.97 46.43 -7.51
CA ILE A 536 -9.44 46.54 -7.47
C ILE A 536 -9.92 47.37 -8.67
N ASN A 537 -10.79 46.79 -9.50
CA ASN A 537 -11.38 47.49 -10.65
C ASN A 537 -12.84 47.90 -10.36
N LYS A 538 -13.20 49.15 -10.63
CA LYS A 538 -14.57 49.68 -10.53
C LYS A 538 -14.97 50.38 -11.84
N SER A 539 -16.16 50.08 -12.35
CA SER A 539 -16.72 50.76 -13.51
C SER A 539 -17.19 52.16 -13.15
N VAL A 540 -16.82 53.18 -13.91
CA VAL A 540 -17.21 54.59 -13.71
C VAL A 540 -17.94 55.11 -14.93
N ILE A 541 -19.14 55.64 -14.75
CA ILE A 541 -19.94 56.27 -15.80
C ILE A 541 -19.81 57.79 -15.66
N LYS A 542 -19.20 58.46 -16.64
CA LYS A 542 -19.13 59.92 -16.73
C LYS A 542 -20.33 60.45 -17.51
N HIS A 543 -21.08 61.37 -16.89
CA HIS A 543 -22.12 62.13 -17.57
C HIS A 543 -21.56 63.34 -18.32
#